data_AF-A0AA41WZD5-F1
#
_entry.id   AF-A0AA41WZD5-F1
#
_cell.length_a   1.000
_cell.length_b   1.000
_cell.length_c   1.000
_cell.angle_alpha   90.00
_cell.angle_beta   90.00
_cell.angle_gamma   90.00
#
_symmetry.space_group_name_H-M   'P 1'
#
loop_
_entity.id
_entity.type
_entity.pdbx_description
1 polymer ?
#
loop_
_entity_poly.entity_id
_entity_poly.type
_entity_poly.pdbx_seq_one_letter_code
_entity_poly.pdbx_strand_id
1 'polypeptide(L)'
;MNEWLITEGLLGDAKFYTGEEWRTRGEQLHDEALLVLMIDGSALHTILNYGGDTSEFDDLIESFGFWYELGYSWSVGFYPAEDYDFSPLQCSYASKLKDQRWQRKAKLIKERAGYSCQDCGATAALDAHHCYYANMRHGFEPWEYPLGAFRALCRTCHEARERAEIRMRAFMASLTKTEMDSIRDALGHAFYWYQPGAVSAFLSALGPEERHILGGVDHLRLGRTNAN
;
A
#
# COMPACT_ATOMS: atom_id res chain seq x y z
N MET A 1 -4.19 9.53 0.12
CA MET A 1 -4.04 9.30 1.56
C MET A 1 -5.04 8.29 2.13
N ASN A 2 -6.37 8.44 1.94
CA ASN A 2 -7.36 7.54 2.58
C ASN A 2 -7.32 6.06 2.16
N GLU A 3 -7.12 5.71 0.88
CA GLU A 3 -7.28 4.30 0.46
C GLU A 3 -6.19 3.38 1.04
N TRP A 4 -4.91 3.77 1.07
CA TRP A 4 -3.84 2.93 1.65
C TRP A 4 -3.93 2.77 3.18
N LEU A 5 -4.19 3.88 3.87
CA LEU A 5 -4.37 3.92 5.31
C LEU A 5 -5.59 3.10 5.79
N ILE A 6 -6.59 2.93 4.91
CA ILE A 6 -7.73 2.03 5.09
C ILE A 6 -7.37 0.58 4.70
N THR A 7 -6.53 0.37 3.68
CA THR A 7 -6.17 -0.96 3.17
C THR A 7 -5.43 -1.81 4.21
N GLU A 8 -4.58 -1.17 5.03
CA GLU A 8 -3.83 -1.83 6.10
C GLU A 8 -4.52 -1.70 7.49
N GLY A 9 -5.71 -1.08 7.56
CA GLY A 9 -6.40 -0.82 8.84
C GLY A 9 -5.62 0.11 9.80
N LEU A 10 -4.55 0.76 9.32
CA LEU A 10 -3.59 1.49 10.14
C LEU A 10 -4.21 2.67 10.89
N LEU A 11 -5.25 3.27 10.33
CA LEU A 11 -5.90 4.43 10.93
C LEU A 11 -6.98 4.08 11.96
N GLY A 12 -7.60 2.90 11.95
CA GLY A 12 -8.68 2.61 12.90
C GLY A 12 -9.75 3.72 12.96
N ASP A 13 -9.83 4.40 14.11
CA ASP A 13 -10.70 5.55 14.39
C ASP A 13 -10.04 6.93 14.23
N ALA A 14 -8.83 6.97 13.64
CA ALA A 14 -8.04 8.19 13.48
C ALA A 14 -8.79 9.25 12.68
N LYS A 15 -8.59 10.50 13.09
CA LYS A 15 -9.35 11.63 12.57
C LYS A 15 -8.44 12.80 12.25
N PHE A 16 -8.61 13.35 11.06
CA PHE A 16 -7.98 14.59 10.66
C PHE A 16 -8.73 15.81 11.20
N TYR A 17 -7.95 16.80 11.60
CA TYR A 17 -8.35 18.15 11.95
C TYR A 17 -7.56 19.12 11.08
N THR A 18 -8.23 20.12 10.52
CA THR A 18 -7.56 21.30 9.98
C THR A 18 -6.87 22.07 11.09
N GLY A 19 -5.84 22.87 10.77
CA GLY A 19 -5.19 23.73 11.76
C GLY A 19 -6.17 24.71 12.45
N GLU A 20 -7.25 25.13 11.77
CA GLU A 20 -8.32 25.94 12.38
C GLU A 20 -9.14 25.15 13.42
N GLU A 21 -9.60 23.95 13.05
CA GLU A 21 -10.34 23.08 13.96
C GLU A 21 -9.48 22.70 15.17
N TRP A 22 -8.18 22.46 14.96
CA TRP A 22 -7.25 22.11 16.03
C TRP A 22 -7.04 23.26 17.01
N ARG A 23 -6.76 24.47 16.52
CA ARG A 23 -6.60 25.66 17.37
C ARG A 23 -7.86 25.99 18.17
N THR A 24 -9.04 25.71 17.62
CA THR A 24 -10.31 25.89 18.33
C THR A 24 -10.44 24.98 19.55
N ARG A 25 -9.74 23.84 19.59
CA ARG A 25 -9.71 22.94 20.75
C ARG A 25 -8.88 23.49 21.91
N GLY A 26 -7.95 24.42 21.65
CA GLY A 26 -7.07 25.00 22.68
C GLY A 26 -6.00 24.03 23.20
N GLU A 27 -5.60 23.05 22.38
CA GLU A 27 -4.45 22.17 22.68
C GLU A 27 -3.14 22.98 22.63
N GLN A 28 -2.06 22.50 23.29
CA GLN A 28 -0.80 23.27 23.40
C GLN A 28 0.23 22.98 22.31
N LEU A 29 0.04 21.90 21.55
CA LEU A 29 0.94 21.44 20.51
C LEU A 29 0.28 21.53 19.14
N HIS A 30 1.08 21.59 18.07
CA HIS A 30 0.63 21.63 16.67
C HIS A 30 -0.13 22.89 16.23
N ASP A 31 0.03 24.03 16.91
CA ASP A 31 -0.64 25.30 16.54
C ASP A 31 -0.29 25.82 15.14
N GLU A 32 0.89 25.45 14.64
CA GLU A 32 1.39 25.80 13.31
C GLU A 32 1.22 24.69 12.28
N ALA A 33 0.72 23.52 12.69
CA ALA A 33 0.48 22.42 11.76
C ALA A 33 -0.64 22.78 10.78
N LEU A 34 -0.47 22.40 9.52
CA LEU A 34 -1.51 22.58 8.50
C LEU A 34 -2.70 21.65 8.76
N LEU A 35 -2.37 20.41 9.15
CA LEU A 35 -3.30 19.35 9.49
C LEU A 35 -2.79 18.63 10.75
N VAL A 36 -3.71 18.14 11.56
CA VAL A 36 -3.40 17.28 12.70
C VAL A 36 -4.19 15.99 12.59
N LEU A 37 -3.53 14.86 12.71
CA LEU A 37 -4.15 13.54 12.77
C LEU A 37 -4.14 13.04 14.21
N MET A 38 -5.32 12.79 14.74
CA MET A 38 -5.51 12.11 16.01
C MET A 38 -5.43 10.60 15.78
N ILE A 39 -4.62 9.89 16.56
CA ILE A 39 -4.23 8.49 16.30
C ILE A 39 -4.52 7.51 17.44
N ASP A 40 -5.21 7.92 18.50
CA ASP A 40 -5.36 7.17 19.77
C ASP A 40 -5.78 5.69 19.62
N GLY A 41 -6.79 5.39 18.78
CA GLY A 41 -7.25 4.01 18.51
C GLY A 41 -6.66 3.38 17.25
N SER A 42 -5.59 3.95 16.69
CA SER A 42 -4.98 3.51 15.44
C SER A 42 -3.72 2.68 15.67
N ALA A 43 -3.39 1.78 14.74
CA ALA A 43 -2.12 1.05 14.80
C ALA A 43 -0.90 2.00 14.68
N LEU A 44 -1.10 3.18 14.09
CA LEU A 44 -0.08 4.23 13.99
C LEU A 44 0.33 4.75 15.38
N HIS A 45 -0.58 4.80 16.37
CA HIS A 45 -0.20 5.12 17.76
C HIS A 45 0.86 4.15 18.28
N THR A 46 0.65 2.86 18.06
CA THR A 46 1.59 1.85 18.53
C THR A 46 2.95 1.98 17.84
N ILE A 47 2.95 2.11 16.51
CA ILE A 47 4.16 2.21 15.70
C ILE A 47 5.00 3.44 16.10
N LEU A 48 4.36 4.61 16.25
CA LEU A 48 5.08 5.86 16.53
C LEU A 48 5.54 5.99 17.99
N ASN A 49 4.80 5.43 18.95
CA ASN A 49 5.14 5.57 20.38
C ASN A 49 6.01 4.43 20.94
N TYR A 50 5.85 3.21 20.42
CA TYR A 50 6.50 2.01 20.99
C TYR A 50 7.49 1.35 20.04
N GLY A 51 7.71 1.96 18.87
CA GLY A 51 8.62 1.45 17.85
C GLY A 51 7.92 0.53 16.86
N GLY A 52 8.21 0.76 15.59
CA GLY A 52 7.74 -0.03 14.45
C GLY A 52 8.38 0.50 13.17
N ASP A 53 8.18 -0.20 12.06
CA ASP A 53 8.63 0.28 10.75
C ASP A 53 7.72 1.41 10.27
N THR A 54 8.24 2.64 10.27
CA THR A 54 7.54 3.84 9.77
C THR A 54 7.84 4.12 8.30
N SER A 55 8.71 3.34 7.64
CA SER A 55 9.25 3.68 6.32
C SER A 55 8.18 3.99 5.27
N GLU A 56 7.06 3.26 5.31
CA GLU A 56 5.95 3.49 4.36
C GLU A 56 5.14 4.74 4.70
N PHE A 57 4.95 5.02 5.99
CA PHE A 57 4.29 6.24 6.44
C PHE A 57 5.16 7.46 6.12
N ASP A 58 6.45 7.41 6.44
CA ASP A 58 7.43 8.48 6.19
C ASP A 58 7.47 8.85 4.71
N ASP A 59 7.70 7.86 3.82
CA ASP A 59 7.75 8.07 2.37
C ASP A 59 6.41 8.57 1.80
N LEU A 60 5.27 8.14 2.36
CA LEU A 60 3.98 8.65 1.92
C LEU A 60 3.81 10.13 2.26
N ILE A 61 4.12 10.54 3.50
CA ILE A 61 3.98 11.93 3.94
C ILE A 61 4.93 12.84 3.14
N GLU A 62 6.19 12.43 2.97
CA GLU A 62 7.16 13.15 2.15
C GLU A 62 6.72 13.26 0.69
N SER A 63 6.06 12.23 0.15
CA SER A 63 5.59 12.26 -1.24
C SER A 63 4.54 13.33 -1.51
N PHE A 64 3.77 13.74 -0.49
CA PHE A 64 2.83 14.85 -0.57
C PHE A 64 3.46 16.21 -0.25
N GLY A 65 4.77 16.26 0.02
CA GLY A 65 5.47 17.51 0.35
C GLY A 65 5.33 17.94 1.80
N PHE A 66 5.11 16.99 2.71
CA PHE A 66 5.00 17.24 4.13
C PHE A 66 6.12 16.55 4.89
N TRP A 67 6.44 17.07 6.07
CA TRP A 67 7.03 16.32 7.16
C TRP A 67 6.04 16.29 8.31
N TYR A 68 6.25 15.43 9.30
CA TYR A 68 5.35 15.30 10.44
C TYR A 68 6.10 15.28 11.76
N GLU A 69 5.38 15.66 12.82
CA GLU A 69 5.86 15.62 14.19
C GLU A 69 4.82 14.92 15.07
N LEU A 70 5.28 13.99 15.91
CA LEU A 70 4.48 13.45 16.99
C LEU A 70 4.47 14.48 18.13
N GLY A 71 3.29 14.96 18.52
CA GLY A 71 3.14 15.87 19.65
C GLY A 71 2.79 15.11 20.91
N TYR A 72 1.50 15.02 21.22
CA TYR A 72 1.04 14.05 22.20
C TYR A 72 1.17 12.63 21.64
N SER A 73 1.15 11.62 22.51
CA SER A 73 1.18 10.21 22.07
C SER A 73 0.05 9.89 21.08
N TRP A 74 -1.04 10.64 21.13
CA TRP A 74 -2.24 10.49 20.33
C TRP A 74 -2.40 11.53 19.20
N SER A 75 -1.40 12.37 18.92
CA SER A 75 -1.51 13.42 17.89
C SER A 75 -0.27 13.56 17.01
N VAL A 76 -0.50 13.69 15.70
CA VAL A 76 0.54 13.92 14.68
C VAL A 76 0.22 15.19 13.91
N GLY A 77 1.11 16.17 13.94
CA GLY A 77 1.00 17.39 13.12
C GLY A 77 1.72 17.23 11.79
N PHE A 78 1.14 17.74 10.71
CA PHE A 78 1.74 17.77 9.37
C PHE A 78 2.10 19.20 8.97
N TYR A 79 3.32 19.35 8.47
CA TYR A 79 3.93 20.63 8.18
C TYR A 79 4.46 20.63 6.75
N PRO A 80 4.16 21.65 5.94
CA PRO A 80 4.70 21.75 4.59
C PRO A 80 6.23 21.75 4.60
N ALA A 81 6.85 21.02 3.68
CA ALA A 81 8.28 21.16 3.43
C ALA A 81 8.56 22.53 2.79
N GLU A 82 9.62 23.22 3.25
CA GLU A 82 9.90 24.63 2.90
C GLU A 82 9.99 24.89 1.38
N ASP A 83 10.54 23.93 0.62
CA ASP A 83 10.79 24.06 -0.81
C ASP A 83 9.81 23.26 -1.70
N TYR A 84 8.65 22.83 -1.17
CA TYR A 84 7.71 22.04 -1.96
C TYR A 84 6.74 22.91 -2.77
N ASP A 85 6.74 22.73 -4.09
CA ASP A 85 5.74 23.34 -4.97
C ASP A 85 4.48 22.47 -5.04
N PHE A 86 3.41 22.97 -4.42
CA PHE A 86 2.08 22.35 -4.41
C PHE A 86 1.27 22.64 -5.68
N SER A 87 1.82 23.38 -6.64
CA SER A 87 1.15 23.66 -7.91
C SER A 87 0.97 22.38 -8.73
N PRO A 88 -0.23 22.09 -9.25
CA PRO A 88 -0.45 20.89 -10.04
C PRO A 88 0.41 20.86 -11.30
N LEU A 89 1.09 19.73 -11.57
CA LEU A 89 1.86 19.56 -12.78
C LEU A 89 0.96 19.30 -13.99
N GLN A 90 0.82 20.33 -14.83
CA GLN A 90 0.06 20.28 -16.09
C GLN A 90 0.93 19.79 -17.25
N CYS A 91 1.38 18.53 -17.17
CA CYS A 91 2.17 17.90 -18.23
C CYS A 91 1.75 16.46 -18.48
N SER A 92 2.25 15.89 -19.58
CA SER A 92 1.97 14.49 -19.92
C SER A 92 2.48 13.55 -18.82
N TYR A 93 1.84 12.39 -18.65
CA TYR A 93 2.29 11.38 -17.69
C TYR A 93 3.77 11.00 -17.89
N ALA A 94 4.19 10.81 -19.14
CA ALA A 94 5.59 10.52 -19.49
C ALA A 94 6.57 11.65 -19.08
N SER A 95 6.10 12.90 -19.04
CA SER A 95 6.86 14.03 -18.51
C SER A 95 6.95 13.99 -16.98
N LYS A 96 5.85 13.64 -16.29
CA LYS A 96 5.83 13.47 -14.82
C LYS A 96 6.81 12.37 -14.36
N LEU A 97 6.97 11.31 -15.14
CA LEU A 97 7.98 10.28 -14.87
C LEU A 97 9.44 10.77 -14.99
N LYS A 98 9.69 12.02 -15.40
CA LYS A 98 11.03 12.63 -15.37
C LYS A 98 11.24 13.51 -14.14
N ASP A 99 10.19 13.75 -13.35
CA ASP A 99 10.26 14.53 -12.11
C ASP A 99 11.18 13.84 -11.09
N GLN A 100 11.97 14.61 -10.35
CA GLN A 100 12.91 14.06 -9.37
C GLN A 100 12.19 13.31 -8.24
N ARG A 101 10.97 13.71 -7.86
CA ARG A 101 10.16 13.01 -6.86
C ARG A 101 9.81 11.60 -7.32
N TRP A 102 9.38 11.45 -8.58
CA TRP A 102 9.19 10.13 -9.17
C TRP A 102 10.50 9.33 -9.24
N GLN A 103 11.59 9.94 -9.69
CA GLN A 103 12.88 9.23 -9.81
C GLN A 103 13.39 8.72 -8.46
N ARG A 104 13.22 9.49 -7.38
CA ARG A 104 13.52 9.05 -6.01
C ARG A 104 12.62 7.90 -5.58
N LYS A 105 11.31 8.02 -5.77
CA LYS A 105 10.33 6.96 -5.46
C LYS A 105 10.65 5.65 -6.19
N ALA A 106 10.87 5.73 -7.50
CA ALA A 106 11.19 4.59 -8.34
C ALA A 106 12.53 3.93 -7.95
N LYS A 107 13.52 4.70 -7.50
CA LYS A 107 14.78 4.18 -6.96
C LYS A 107 14.55 3.43 -5.66
N LEU A 108 13.83 4.03 -4.71
CA LEU A 108 13.51 3.43 -3.40
C LEU A 108 12.76 2.09 -3.56
N ILE A 109 11.81 2.02 -4.49
CA ILE A 109 11.08 0.77 -4.80
C ILE A 109 12.04 -0.33 -5.26
N LYS A 110 13.01 -0.01 -6.13
CA LYS A 110 14.03 -0.97 -6.61
C LYS A 110 15.01 -1.36 -5.50
N GLU A 111 15.39 -0.43 -4.63
CA GLU A 111 16.25 -0.69 -3.48
C GLU A 111 15.58 -1.66 -2.49
N ARG A 112 14.30 -1.43 -2.14
CA ARG A 112 13.51 -2.34 -1.30
C ARG A 112 13.36 -3.73 -1.90
N ALA A 113 13.34 -3.83 -3.22
CA ALA A 113 13.31 -5.11 -3.93
C ALA A 113 14.69 -5.76 -4.10
N GLY A 114 15.76 -5.19 -3.50
CA GLY A 114 17.13 -5.70 -3.66
C GLY A 114 17.59 -5.70 -5.11
N TYR A 115 17.11 -4.75 -5.92
CA TYR A 115 17.35 -4.67 -7.37
C TYR A 115 17.02 -5.98 -8.12
N SER A 116 16.01 -6.71 -7.65
CA SER A 116 15.52 -7.93 -8.28
C SER A 116 14.03 -7.83 -8.60
N CYS A 117 13.61 -8.37 -9.75
CA CYS A 117 12.20 -8.42 -10.13
C CYS A 117 11.41 -9.20 -9.07
N GLN A 118 10.37 -8.59 -8.51
CA GLN A 118 9.60 -9.22 -7.42
C GLN A 118 8.68 -10.36 -7.90
N ASP A 119 8.50 -10.53 -9.22
CA ASP A 119 7.67 -11.62 -9.78
C ASP A 119 8.52 -12.80 -10.27
N CYS A 120 9.74 -12.58 -10.77
CA CYS A 120 10.58 -13.66 -11.33
C CYS A 120 12.03 -13.72 -10.82
N GLY A 121 12.45 -12.78 -9.98
CA GLY A 121 13.81 -12.71 -9.42
C GLY A 121 14.89 -12.20 -10.39
N ALA A 122 14.56 -11.88 -11.63
CA ALA A 122 15.54 -11.38 -12.60
C ALA A 122 16.15 -10.03 -12.17
N THR A 123 17.46 -9.88 -12.33
CA THR A 123 18.22 -8.65 -12.02
C THR A 123 18.45 -7.77 -13.26
N ALA A 124 17.62 -7.93 -14.30
CA ALA A 124 17.62 -7.08 -15.48
C ALA A 124 17.14 -5.65 -15.15
N ALA A 125 17.10 -4.75 -16.13
CA ALA A 125 16.53 -3.42 -15.93
C ALA A 125 15.10 -3.51 -15.37
N LEU A 126 14.86 -2.83 -14.24
CA LEU A 126 13.60 -2.86 -13.52
C LEU A 126 12.87 -1.52 -13.65
N ASP A 127 11.55 -1.60 -13.71
CA ASP A 127 10.62 -0.49 -13.63
C ASP A 127 9.84 -0.56 -12.31
N ALA A 128 9.47 0.61 -11.78
CA ALA A 128 8.52 0.71 -10.68
C ALA A 128 7.10 0.66 -11.26
N HIS A 129 6.42 -0.46 -11.08
CA HIS A 129 5.09 -0.72 -11.58
C HIS A 129 4.04 -0.34 -10.54
N HIS A 130 3.12 0.58 -10.87
CA HIS A 130 1.94 0.87 -10.06
C HIS A 130 0.92 -0.27 -10.17
N CYS A 131 0.67 -0.99 -9.07
CA CYS A 131 -0.31 -2.09 -9.00
C CYS A 131 -1.76 -1.62 -8.83
N TYR A 132 -1.96 -0.38 -8.38
CA TYR A 132 -3.27 0.26 -8.37
C TYR A 132 -3.14 1.78 -8.44
N TYR A 133 -4.21 2.41 -8.87
CA TYR A 133 -4.38 3.86 -8.81
C TYR A 133 -5.54 4.15 -7.86
N ALA A 134 -5.35 5.16 -7.02
CA ALA A 134 -6.32 5.56 -6.03
C ALA A 134 -7.49 6.26 -6.73
N ASN A 135 -8.71 5.97 -6.29
CA ASN A 135 -9.91 6.55 -6.89
C ASN A 135 -10.18 7.93 -6.27
N MET A 136 -9.38 8.94 -6.64
CA MET A 136 -9.62 10.32 -6.25
C MET A 136 -9.98 11.18 -7.45
N ARG A 137 -11.00 12.03 -7.27
CA ARG A 137 -11.48 13.00 -8.28
C ARG A 137 -10.38 13.96 -8.78
N HIS A 138 -9.30 14.11 -8.02
CA HIS A 138 -8.07 14.76 -8.42
C HIS A 138 -6.98 13.67 -8.40
N GLY A 139 -6.49 13.27 -9.57
CA GLY A 139 -5.52 12.18 -9.67
C GLY A 139 -4.23 12.54 -8.95
N PHE A 140 -3.72 11.62 -8.13
CA PHE A 140 -2.41 11.76 -7.48
C PHE A 140 -1.29 11.83 -8.52
N GLU A 141 -0.23 12.54 -8.15
CA GLU A 141 1.01 12.49 -8.88
C GLU A 141 1.64 11.09 -8.78
N PRO A 142 2.49 10.66 -9.74
CA PRO A 142 3.01 9.30 -9.78
C PRO A 142 3.73 8.84 -8.50
N TRP A 143 4.30 9.75 -7.72
CA TRP A 143 5.00 9.46 -6.45
C TRP A 143 4.11 9.51 -5.20
N GLU A 144 2.88 10.06 -5.30
CA GLU A 144 1.93 10.29 -4.19
C GLU A 144 1.14 9.03 -3.79
N TYR A 145 1.79 7.88 -3.90
CA TYR A 145 1.27 6.55 -3.61
C TYR A 145 2.14 5.87 -2.56
N PRO A 146 1.59 5.03 -1.68
CA PRO A 146 2.40 4.27 -0.72
C PRO A 146 3.34 3.30 -1.42
N LEU A 147 4.43 2.88 -0.76
CA LEU A 147 5.37 1.92 -1.33
C LEU A 147 4.71 0.59 -1.71
N GLY A 148 3.73 0.12 -0.92
CA GLY A 148 2.94 -1.07 -1.18
C GLY A 148 2.04 -0.99 -2.43
N ALA A 149 1.83 0.20 -3.00
CA ALA A 149 1.19 0.34 -4.31
C ALA A 149 2.10 -0.05 -5.49
N PHE A 150 3.37 -0.35 -5.21
CA PHE A 150 4.37 -0.58 -6.24
C PHE A 150 4.99 -1.96 -6.21
N ARG A 151 5.48 -2.38 -7.37
CA ARG A 151 6.41 -3.50 -7.50
C ARG A 151 7.60 -3.14 -8.39
N ALA A 152 8.79 -3.61 -8.04
CA ALA A 152 9.94 -3.57 -8.94
C ALA A 152 9.86 -4.76 -9.91
N LEU A 153 9.63 -4.50 -11.20
CA LEU A 153 9.42 -5.54 -12.21
C LEU A 153 10.38 -5.38 -13.40
N CYS A 154 10.89 -6.49 -13.92
CA CYS A 154 11.53 -6.48 -15.23
C CYS A 154 10.49 -6.25 -16.33
N ARG A 155 10.92 -5.80 -17.51
CA ARG A 155 10.02 -5.47 -18.63
C ARG A 155 9.02 -6.58 -18.98
N THR A 156 9.49 -7.84 -19.03
CA THR A 156 8.64 -8.99 -19.36
C THR A 156 7.55 -9.22 -18.31
N CYS A 157 7.91 -9.15 -17.02
CA CYS A 157 6.94 -9.28 -15.93
C CYS A 157 6.00 -8.08 -15.87
N HIS A 158 6.49 -6.87 -16.14
CA HIS A 158 5.66 -5.67 -16.17
C HIS A 158 4.51 -5.79 -17.19
N GLU A 159 4.80 -6.26 -18.41
CA GLU A 159 3.75 -6.50 -19.42
C GLU A 159 2.82 -7.67 -19.05
N ALA A 160 3.36 -8.73 -18.46
CA ALA A 160 2.57 -9.89 -18.04
C ALA A 160 1.63 -9.56 -16.88
N ARG A 161 2.08 -8.72 -15.95
CA ARG A 161 1.36 -8.28 -14.77
C ARG A 161 0.12 -7.48 -15.14
N GLU A 162 0.25 -6.51 -16.03
CA GLU A 162 -0.87 -5.71 -16.54
C GLU A 162 -2.01 -6.61 -17.06
N ARG A 163 -1.67 -7.65 -17.85
CA ARG A 163 -2.65 -8.62 -18.36
C ARG A 163 -3.29 -9.47 -17.25
N ALA A 164 -2.56 -9.78 -16.18
CA ALA A 164 -3.10 -10.50 -15.03
C ALA A 164 -4.07 -9.61 -14.22
N GLU A 165 -3.71 -8.35 -14.00
CA GLU A 165 -4.52 -7.38 -13.26
C GLU A 165 -5.82 -7.05 -13.98
N ILE A 166 -5.80 -6.89 -15.31
CA ILE A 166 -7.02 -6.72 -16.12
C ILE A 166 -7.95 -7.92 -15.97
N ARG A 167 -7.42 -9.14 -16.04
CA ARG A 167 -8.22 -10.37 -15.87
C ARG A 167 -8.82 -10.47 -14.47
N MET A 168 -8.06 -10.12 -13.44
CA MET A 168 -8.56 -10.09 -12.06
C MET A 168 -9.67 -9.04 -11.90
N ARG A 169 -9.50 -7.85 -12.47
CA ARG A 169 -10.53 -6.79 -12.46
C ARG A 169 -11.80 -7.23 -13.18
N ALA A 170 -11.68 -7.91 -14.32
CA ALA A 170 -12.82 -8.46 -15.04
C ALA A 170 -13.53 -9.56 -14.23
N PHE A 171 -12.79 -10.42 -13.53
CA PHE A 171 -13.37 -11.41 -12.62
C PHE A 171 -14.11 -10.73 -11.46
N MET A 172 -13.50 -9.75 -10.80
CA MET A 172 -14.13 -9.00 -9.71
C MET A 172 -15.43 -8.30 -10.14
N ALA A 173 -15.57 -7.89 -11.40
CA ALA A 173 -16.79 -7.30 -11.92
C ALA A 173 -17.99 -8.27 -11.94
N SER A 174 -17.74 -9.58 -11.85
CA SER A 174 -18.80 -10.61 -11.77
C SER A 174 -19.30 -10.87 -10.34
N LEU A 175 -18.65 -10.27 -9.34
CA LEU A 175 -18.91 -10.50 -7.93
C LEU A 175 -19.65 -9.30 -7.31
N THR A 176 -20.53 -9.57 -6.36
CA THR A 176 -21.08 -8.53 -5.47
C THR A 176 -20.00 -8.02 -4.51
N LYS A 177 -20.23 -6.85 -3.89
CA LYS A 177 -19.35 -6.32 -2.84
C LYS A 177 -19.09 -7.35 -1.74
N THR A 178 -20.14 -7.99 -1.23
CA THR A 178 -20.05 -8.98 -0.15
C THR A 178 -19.21 -10.20 -0.54
N GLU A 179 -19.34 -10.68 -1.79
CA GLU A 179 -18.54 -11.79 -2.29
C GLU A 179 -17.07 -11.42 -2.44
N MET A 180 -16.77 -10.20 -2.94
CA MET A 180 -15.39 -9.70 -3.01
C MET A 180 -14.75 -9.62 -1.62
N ASP A 181 -15.45 -9.03 -0.64
CA ASP A 181 -14.96 -8.92 0.74
C ASP A 181 -14.74 -10.32 1.36
N SER A 182 -15.68 -11.25 1.14
CA SER A 182 -15.57 -12.62 1.66
C SER A 182 -14.38 -13.39 1.06
N ILE A 183 -14.12 -13.25 -0.24
CA ILE A 183 -12.98 -13.89 -0.90
C ILE A 183 -11.66 -13.29 -0.40
N ARG A 184 -11.58 -11.97 -0.25
CA ARG A 184 -10.41 -11.29 0.31
C ARG A 184 -10.08 -11.84 1.69
N ASP A 185 -11.06 -11.88 2.59
CA ASP A 185 -10.86 -12.31 3.97
C ASP A 185 -10.49 -13.80 4.03
N ALA A 186 -11.12 -14.64 3.22
CA ALA A 186 -10.79 -16.06 3.13
C ALA A 186 -9.35 -16.31 2.65
N LEU A 187 -8.89 -15.57 1.63
CA LEU A 187 -7.50 -15.65 1.16
C LEU A 187 -6.53 -15.14 2.23
N GLY A 188 -6.87 -14.06 2.93
CA GLY A 188 -6.09 -13.54 4.06
C GLY A 188 -5.90 -14.59 5.16
N HIS A 189 -6.99 -15.23 5.59
CA HIS A 189 -6.92 -16.35 6.56
C HIS A 189 -6.11 -17.53 6.02
N ALA A 190 -6.25 -17.87 4.73
CA ALA A 190 -5.49 -18.95 4.13
C ALA A 190 -3.99 -18.65 4.13
N PHE A 191 -3.58 -17.43 3.75
CA PHE A 191 -2.17 -17.03 3.74
C PHE A 191 -1.58 -16.86 5.14
N TYR A 192 -2.40 -16.62 6.16
CA TYR A 192 -1.97 -16.67 7.55
C TYR A 192 -1.53 -18.09 7.95
N TRP A 193 -2.33 -19.11 7.60
CA TRP A 193 -2.04 -20.50 7.99
C TRP A 193 -1.08 -21.23 7.04
N TYR A 194 -1.02 -20.82 5.77
CA TYR A 194 -0.32 -21.54 4.72
C TYR A 194 0.47 -20.59 3.82
N GLN A 195 1.61 -21.07 3.32
CA GLN A 195 2.42 -20.32 2.37
C GLN A 195 1.62 -19.98 1.10
N PRO A 196 1.78 -18.78 0.51
CA PRO A 196 1.00 -18.37 -0.68
C PRO A 196 1.07 -19.33 -1.86
N GLY A 197 2.22 -19.95 -2.09
CA GLY A 197 2.40 -20.97 -3.13
C GLY A 197 1.57 -22.24 -2.88
N ALA A 198 1.40 -22.65 -1.63
CA ALA A 198 0.60 -23.81 -1.26
C ALA A 198 -0.90 -23.56 -1.45
N VAL A 199 -1.39 -22.38 -1.05
CA VAL A 199 -2.78 -21.96 -1.28
C VAL A 199 -3.06 -21.87 -2.79
N SER A 200 -2.14 -21.29 -3.56
CA SER A 200 -2.28 -21.18 -5.01
C SER A 200 -2.30 -22.55 -5.70
N ALA A 201 -1.45 -23.48 -5.27
CA ALA A 201 -1.45 -24.86 -5.76
C ALA A 201 -2.74 -25.59 -5.41
N PHE A 202 -3.24 -25.43 -4.17
CA PHE A 202 -4.54 -25.97 -3.74
C PHE A 202 -5.68 -25.49 -4.64
N LEU A 203 -5.82 -24.16 -4.79
CA LEU A 203 -6.90 -23.57 -5.60
C LEU A 203 -6.81 -24.02 -7.06
N SER A 204 -5.60 -24.16 -7.60
CA SER A 204 -5.36 -24.63 -8.97
C SER A 204 -5.66 -26.12 -9.16
N ALA A 205 -5.55 -26.92 -8.10
CA ALA A 205 -5.84 -28.35 -8.13
C ALA A 205 -7.33 -28.66 -8.00
N LEU A 206 -8.18 -27.68 -7.63
CA LEU A 206 -9.62 -27.88 -7.52
C LEU A 206 -10.23 -28.25 -8.88
N GLY A 207 -11.11 -29.23 -8.87
CA GLY A 207 -11.78 -29.76 -10.06
C GLY A 207 -13.10 -30.42 -9.69
N PRO A 208 -13.88 -30.90 -10.68
CA PRO A 208 -15.27 -31.31 -10.48
C PRO A 208 -15.47 -32.62 -9.70
N GLU A 209 -14.38 -33.31 -9.31
CA GLU A 209 -14.43 -34.64 -8.70
C GLU A 209 -13.69 -34.63 -7.37
N GLU A 210 -14.15 -35.45 -6.43
CA GLU A 210 -13.64 -35.51 -5.06
C GLU A 210 -12.12 -35.76 -4.97
N ARG A 211 -11.55 -36.53 -5.91
CA ARG A 211 -10.10 -36.77 -5.98
C ARG A 211 -9.28 -35.49 -6.13
N HIS A 212 -9.83 -34.47 -6.79
CA HIS A 212 -9.18 -33.17 -6.97
C HIS A 212 -9.14 -32.37 -5.66
N ILE A 213 -10.20 -32.48 -4.86
CA ILE A 213 -10.26 -31.87 -3.53
C ILE A 213 -9.22 -32.50 -2.61
N LEU A 214 -9.17 -33.84 -2.57
CA LEU A 214 -8.22 -34.59 -1.74
C LEU A 214 -6.77 -34.29 -2.11
N GLY A 215 -6.43 -34.32 -3.40
CA GLY A 215 -5.09 -33.97 -3.88
C GLY A 215 -4.73 -32.51 -3.61
N GLY A 216 -5.70 -31.60 -3.68
CA GLY A 216 -5.51 -30.21 -3.30
C GLY A 216 -5.12 -30.03 -1.83
N VAL A 217 -5.79 -30.72 -0.91
CA VAL A 217 -5.54 -30.59 0.54
C VAL A 217 -4.09 -30.95 0.91
N ASP A 218 -3.47 -31.87 0.17
CA ASP A 218 -2.07 -32.25 0.40
C ASP A 218 -1.10 -31.09 0.15
N HIS A 219 -1.40 -30.18 -0.78
CA HIS A 219 -0.61 -28.94 -0.96
C HIS A 219 -0.63 -28.06 0.29
N LEU A 220 -1.78 -27.94 0.95
CA LEU A 220 -1.90 -27.15 2.18
C LEU A 220 -1.16 -27.80 3.35
N ARG A 221 -1.23 -29.13 3.49
CA ARG A 221 -0.53 -29.88 4.56
C ARG A 221 0.98 -29.66 4.52
N LEU A 222 1.57 -29.67 3.33
CA LEU A 222 3.02 -29.51 3.12
C LEU A 222 3.49 -28.06 3.22
N GLY A 223 2.58 -27.10 3.05
CA GLY A 223 2.88 -25.67 3.01
C GLY A 223 2.41 -24.89 4.23
N ARG A 224 2.21 -25.53 5.38
CA ARG A 224 1.79 -24.84 6.61
C ARG A 224 2.87 -23.85 7.05
N THR A 225 2.47 -22.63 7.36
CA THR A 225 3.38 -21.64 7.94
C THR A 225 3.81 -22.13 9.32
N ASN A 226 5.11 -22.15 9.60
CA ASN A 226 5.60 -22.48 10.93
C ASN A 226 5.11 -21.40 11.90
N ALA A 227 4.29 -21.79 12.88
CA ALA A 227 3.89 -20.89 13.94
C ALA A 227 5.12 -20.61 14.82
N ASN A 228 5.64 -19.39 14.76
CA ASN A 228 6.49 -18.81 15.79
C ASN A 228 5.61 -18.04 16.77
#